data_AF-A0A527H094-F1
#
_entry.id   AF-A0A527H094-F1
#
_cell.length_a   1.000
_cell.length_b   1.000
_cell.length_c   1.000
_cell.angle_alpha   90.00
_cell.angle_beta   90.00
_cell.angle_gamma   90.00
#
_symmetry.space_group_name_H-M   'P 1'
#
loop_
_entity.id
_entity.type
_entity.pdbx_description
1 polymer ?
#
loop_
_entity_poly.entity_id
_entity_poly.type
_entity_poly.pdbx_seq_one_letter_code
_entity_poly.pdbx_strand_id
1 'polypeptide(L)' 'GQRRRAAIAKLMVSHRPLWLLDEPTAGLDKASEGRFAGLMAKHCEGGGMIVAATHLPLGIEGTELRIGGTG' A
#
# COMPACT_ATOMS: atom_id res chain seq x y z
N GLY A 1 9.93 11.12 3.59
CA GLY A 1 10.54 11.01 4.93
C GLY A 1 9.50 10.99 6.04
N GLN A 2 9.27 12.11 6.74
CA GLN A 2 8.45 12.13 7.96
C GLN A 2 6.94 12.10 7.73
N ARG A 3 6.42 12.91 6.79
CA ARG A 3 4.98 12.97 6.49
C ARG A 3 4.42 11.61 6.05
N ARG A 4 5.22 10.84 5.31
CA ARG A 4 4.86 9.51 4.83
C ARG A 4 4.89 8.45 5.93
N ARG A 5 5.92 8.46 6.80
CA ARG A 5 5.95 7.63 8.01
C ARG A 5 4.77 7.90 8.94
N ALA A 6 4.39 9.16 9.10
CA ALA A 6 3.22 9.54 9.89
C ALA A 6 1.91 9.02 9.26
N ALA A 7 1.79 9.03 7.94
CA ALA A 7 0.62 8.46 7.25
C ALA A 7 0.52 6.94 7.44
N ILE A 8 1.65 6.21 7.31
CA ILE A 8 1.69 4.76 7.58
C ILE A 8 1.36 4.46 9.04
N ALA A 9 1.93 5.21 9.99
CA ALA A 9 1.62 5.05 11.40
C ALA A 9 0.12 5.25 11.69
N LYS A 10 -0.54 6.21 11.04
CA LYS A 10 -2.00 6.41 11.18
C LYS A 10 -2.81 5.22 10.69
N LEU A 11 -2.34 4.48 9.67
CA LEU A 11 -3.00 3.25 9.21
C LEU A 11 -2.90 2.13 10.25
N MET A 12 -1.83 2.11 11.07
CA MET A 12 -1.62 1.07 12.08
C MET A 12 -2.36 1.36 13.41
N VAL A 13 -2.60 2.63 13.74
CA VAL A 13 -3.13 3.03 15.06
C VAL A 13 -4.65 2.94 15.13
N SER A 14 -5.34 2.88 14.00
CA SER A 14 -6.80 2.77 13.98
C SER A 14 -7.24 1.72 12.98
N HIS A 15 -8.09 0.80 13.41
CA HIS A 15 -8.67 -0.20 12.53
C HIS A 15 -9.48 0.50 11.43
N ARG A 16 -9.03 0.38 10.18
CA ARG A 16 -9.69 0.91 9.00
C ARG A 16 -9.86 -0.24 8.01
N PRO A 17 -11.08 -0.78 7.81
CA PRO A 17 -11.27 -1.94 6.95
C PRO A 17 -10.89 -1.66 5.49
N LEU A 18 -10.95 -0.40 5.03
CA LEU A 18 -10.55 0.01 3.69
C LEU A 18 -9.39 1.02 3.74
N TRP A 19 -8.29 0.70 3.04
CA TRP A 19 -7.18 1.61 2.80
C TRP A 19 -7.22 2.10 1.35
N LEU A 20 -7.22 3.42 1.17
CA LEU A 20 -7.06 4.07 -0.12
C LEU A 20 -5.67 4.71 -0.14
N LEU A 21 -4.81 4.25 -1.04
CA LEU A 21 -3.40 4.62 -1.08
C LEU A 21 -3.06 5.23 -2.44
N ASP A 22 -2.30 6.32 -2.41
CA ASP A 22 -1.78 6.96 -3.61
C ASP A 22 -0.25 6.96 -3.56
N GLU A 23 0.36 6.28 -4.53
CA GLU A 23 1.80 6.05 -4.65
C GLU A 23 2.48 5.57 -3.35
N PRO A 24 1.94 4.55 -2.65
CA PRO A 24 2.27 4.22 -1.25
C PRO A 24 3.77 4.05 -0.96
N THR A 25 4.52 3.52 -1.92
CA THR A 25 5.94 3.18 -1.82
C THR A 25 6.88 4.30 -2.27
N ALA A 26 6.36 5.38 -2.86
CA ALA A 26 7.20 6.45 -3.39
C ALA A 26 8.09 7.10 -2.31
N GLY A 27 9.40 7.05 -2.55
CA GLY A 27 10.43 7.59 -1.65
C GLY A 27 10.76 6.71 -0.44
N LEU A 28 10.35 5.44 -0.45
CA LEU A 28 10.83 4.42 0.47
C LEU A 28 12.12 3.78 -0.06
N ASP A 29 12.98 3.33 0.85
CA ASP A 29 14.06 2.40 0.50
C ASP A 29 13.51 0.97 0.42
N LYS A 30 14.27 0.06 -0.20
CA LYS A 30 13.87 -1.36 -0.37
C LYS A 30 13.47 -2.04 0.94
N ALA A 31 14.16 -1.72 2.04
CA ALA A 31 13.85 -2.30 3.34
C ALA A 31 12.48 -1.82 3.86
N SER A 32 12.15 -0.55 3.64
CA SER A 32 10.88 0.06 4.01
C SER A 32 9.74 -0.39 3.10
N GLU A 33 10.00 -0.59 1.81
CA GLU A 33 9.04 -1.21 0.87
C GLU A 33 8.64 -2.61 1.33
N GLY A 34 9.61 -3.47 1.66
CA GLY A 34 9.32 -4.83 2.15
C GLY A 34 8.52 -4.83 3.45
N ARG A 35 8.85 -3.95 4.41
CA ARG A 35 8.05 -3.78 5.63
C ARG A 35 6.62 -3.33 5.33
N PHE A 36 6.45 -2.41 4.39
CA PHE A 36 5.13 -1.90 4.03
C PHE A 36 4.29 -2.95 3.29
N ALA A 37 4.89 -3.73 2.40
CA ALA A 37 4.24 -4.89 1.78
C ALA A 37 3.73 -5.89 2.81
N GLY A 38 4.56 -6.22 3.83
CA GLY A 38 4.13 -7.09 4.93
C GLY A 38 2.96 -6.53 5.75
N LEU A 39 2.87 -5.21 5.93
CA LEU A 39 1.73 -4.57 6.60
C LEU A 39 0.45 -4.66 5.74
N MET A 40 0.57 -4.44 4.44
CA MET A 40 -0.55 -4.56 3.51
C MET A 40 -1.09 -5.99 3.44
N ALA A 41 -0.20 -6.99 3.35
CA ALA A 41 -0.58 -8.40 3.35
C ALA A 41 -1.36 -8.78 4.62
N LYS A 42 -0.83 -8.43 5.80
CA LYS A 42 -1.52 -8.67 7.09
C LYS A 42 -2.89 -8.00 7.18
N HIS A 43 -3.02 -6.79 6.64
CA HIS A 43 -4.30 -6.09 6.61
C HIS A 43 -5.33 -6.84 5.76
N CYS A 44 -4.94 -7.33 4.58
CA CYS A 44 -5.80 -8.14 3.72
C CYS A 44 -6.15 -9.49 4.34
N GLU A 45 -5.17 -10.19 4.94
CA GLU A 45 -5.40 -11.46 5.66
C GLU A 45 -6.38 -11.30 6.82
N GLY A 46 -6.39 -10.13 7.48
CA GLY A 46 -7.34 -9.77 8.53
C GLY A 46 -8.74 -9.42 8.05
N GLY A 47 -9.07 -9.61 6.77
CA GLY A 47 -10.36 -9.25 6.16
C GLY A 47 -10.46 -7.79 5.73
N GLY A 48 -9.35 -7.06 5.74
CA GLY A 48 -9.24 -5.71 5.21
C GLY A 48 -9.16 -5.68 3.68
N MET A 49 -9.39 -4.49 3.12
CA MET A 49 -9.30 -4.22 1.69
C MET A 49 -8.37 -3.05 1.43
N ILE A 50 -7.63 -3.14 0.32
CA ILE A 50 -6.71 -2.09 -0.14
C ILE A 50 -7.05 -1.76 -1.59
N VAL A 51 -7.17 -0.47 -1.88
CA VAL A 51 -7.15 0.07 -3.24
C VAL A 51 -5.98 1.02 -3.31
N ALA A 52 -5.05 0.75 -4.22
CA ALA A 52 -3.82 1.52 -4.34
C ALA A 52 -3.58 1.94 -5.80
N ALA A 53 -3.23 3.21 -5.99
CA ALA A 53 -2.66 3.71 -7.23
C ALA A 53 -1.14 3.63 -7.13
N THR A 54 -0.50 3.02 -8.13
CA THR A 54 0.95 2.82 -8.16
C THR A 54 1.43 2.69 -9.60
N HIS A 55 2.67 3.12 -9.86
CA HIS A 55 3.39 2.84 -11.10
C HIS A 55 4.27 1.57 -11.04
N LEU A 56 4.49 1.02 -9.85
CA LEU A 56 5.33 -0.17 -9.63
C LEU A 56 4.55 -1.27 -8.90
N PRO A 57 4.91 -2.56 -9.08
CA PRO A 57 4.30 -3.64 -8.33
C PRO A 57 4.48 -3.46 -6.81
N LEU A 58 3.39 -3.64 -6.04
CA LEU A 58 3.42 -3.51 -4.57
C LEU A 58 3.97 -4.74 -3.85
N GLY A 59 4.25 -5.83 -4.58
CA GLY A 59 4.78 -7.07 -4.01
C GLY A 59 3.78 -7.81 -3.11
N ILE A 60 2.49 -7.61 -3.34
CA ILE A 60 1.39 -8.32 -2.69
C ILE A 60 0.48 -8.95 -3.74
N GLU A 61 -0.23 -10.01 -3.38
CA GLU A 61 -1.27 -10.58 -4.24
C GLU A 61 -2.47 -9.64 -4.36
N GLY A 62 -3.08 -9.59 -5.53
CA GLY A 62 -4.26 -8.78 -5.79
C GLY A 62 -4.59 -8.69 -7.27
N THR A 63 -5.72 -8.05 -7.57
CA THR A 63 -6.14 -7.76 -8.94
C THR A 63 -5.51 -6.45 -9.40
N GLU A 64 -4.75 -6.49 -10.50
CA GLU A 64 -4.19 -5.28 -11.12
C GLU A 64 -5.14 -4.76 -12.21
N LEU A 65 -5.42 -3.45 -12.17
CA LEU A 65 -6.11 -2.74 -13.23
C LEU A 65 -5.17 -1.71 -13.83
N ARG A 66 -4.84 -1.84 -15.12
CA ARG A 66 -4.04 -0.86 -15.85
C ARG A 66 -4.94 0.24 -16.39
N ILE A 67 -4.71 1.47 -15.91
CA ILE A 67 -5.43 2.66 -16.37
C ILE A 67 -4.56 3.35 -17.42
N GLY A 68 -5.13 3.65 -18.59
CA GLY A 68 -4.47 4.43 -19.64
C GLY A 68 -3.64 3.63 -20.66
N GLY A 69 -3.83 2.31 -20.76
CA GLY A 69 -3.29 1.55 -21.89
C GLY A 69 -3.99 1.94 -23.19
N THR A 70 -3.28 2.59 -24.12
CA THR A 70 -3.61 2.46 -25.54
C THR A 70 -3.43 0.99 -25.91
N GLY A 71 -4.46 0.39 -26.50
CA GLY A 71 -4.62 -1.05 -26.68
C GLY A 71 -3.50 -1.77 -27.43
#